data_AF-A0A1D2M9V7-F1
#
_entry.id   AF-A0A1D2M9V7-F1
#
_cell.length_a   1.000
_cell.length_b   1.000
_cell.length_c   1.000
_cell.angle_alpha   90.00
_cell.angle_beta   90.00
_cell.angle_gamma   90.00
#
_symmetry.space_group_name_H-M   'P 1'
#
loop_
_entity.id
_entity.type
_entity.pdbx_description
1 polymer ?
#
loop_
_entity_poly.entity_id
_entity_poly.type
_entity_poly.pdbx_seq_one_letter_code
_entity_poly.pdbx_strand_id
1 'polypeptide(L)'
;THFCTLLMGAIYGQRGYMRKITLREWLQWGYRLDFGHWTQRWIEASAITLPDEGSYVFGVLWELNQSDQPPLDKQEAQQLTVETVPDRKKVSCMVYRIRDDTRQKSVEAHGANLIPSLRYKNVII
;
A
#
# COMPACT_ATOMS: atom_id res chain seq x y z
N THR A 1 6.47 -16.54 -14.27
CA THR A 1 5.08 -16.19 -13.91
C THR A 1 5.10 -14.79 -13.33
N HIS A 2 4.36 -13.84 -13.92
CA HIS A 2 4.38 -12.44 -13.52
C HIS A 2 3.31 -12.19 -12.46
N PHE A 3 3.61 -11.36 -11.46
CA PHE A 3 2.71 -11.05 -10.35
C PHE A 3 2.40 -9.56 -10.32
N CYS A 4 1.16 -9.22 -9.97
CA CYS A 4 0.71 -7.85 -9.81
C CYS A 4 0.72 -7.46 -8.35
N THR A 5 1.37 -6.35 -8.00
CA THR A 5 1.44 -5.87 -6.62
C THR A 5 0.97 -4.41 -6.50
N LEU A 6 0.09 -4.15 -5.53
CA LEU A 6 -0.17 -2.82 -4.98
C LEU A 6 0.67 -2.61 -3.72
N LEU A 7 1.50 -1.58 -3.73
CA LEU A 7 2.12 -1.05 -2.54
C LEU A 7 1.54 0.33 -2.24
N MET A 8 0.88 0.45 -1.10
CA MET A 8 0.47 1.73 -0.50
C MET A 8 1.62 2.39 0.29
N GLY A 9 2.85 1.97 0.02
CA GLY A 9 4.09 2.48 0.60
C GLY A 9 5.11 2.76 -0.49
N ALA A 10 5.91 3.81 -0.31
CA ALA A 10 6.97 4.15 -1.24
C ALA A 10 8.00 3.01 -1.31
N ILE A 11 8.00 2.25 -2.41
CA ILE A 11 9.02 1.23 -2.69
C ILE A 11 10.35 1.96 -2.92
N TYR A 12 11.12 2.13 -1.85
CA TYR A 12 12.48 2.65 -1.94
C TYR A 12 13.45 1.48 -2.06
N GLY A 13 14.01 1.27 -3.26
CA GLY A 13 15.18 0.41 -3.47
C GLY A 13 15.17 -0.50 -4.69
N GLN A 14 14.03 -0.66 -5.38
CA GLN A 14 13.87 -1.67 -6.43
C GLN A 14 13.56 -1.08 -7.83
N ARG A 15 13.99 0.17 -8.09
CA ARG A 15 13.68 0.88 -9.37
C ARG A 15 14.13 0.14 -10.64
N GLY A 16 15.03 -0.85 -10.53
CA GLY A 16 15.54 -1.62 -11.67
C GLY A 16 14.72 -2.83 -12.10
N TYR A 17 13.75 -3.31 -11.29
CA TYR A 17 13.15 -4.64 -11.48
C TYR A 17 11.64 -4.64 -11.70
N MET A 18 11.01 -3.46 -11.73
CA MET A 18 9.54 -3.34 -11.73
C MET A 18 9.05 -2.71 -13.03
N ARG A 19 8.09 -3.36 -13.70
CA ARG A 19 7.38 -2.75 -14.83
C ARG A 19 6.09 -2.11 -14.33
N LYS A 20 5.98 -0.79 -14.48
CA LYS A 20 4.76 -0.04 -14.19
C LYS A 20 3.71 -0.34 -15.26
N ILE A 21 2.53 -0.83 -14.87
CA ILE A 21 1.44 -1.12 -15.82
C ILE A 21 0.58 0.14 -15.99
N THR A 22 -0.15 0.57 -14.95
CA THR A 22 -1.11 1.69 -15.05
C THR A 22 -1.19 2.51 -13.75
N LEU A 23 -1.60 3.79 -13.86
CA LEU A 23 -1.54 4.82 -12.81
C LEU A 23 -2.87 5.23 -12.16
N ARG A 24 -4.03 4.76 -12.64
CA ARG A 24 -5.33 5.33 -12.23
C ARG A 24 -6.47 4.32 -12.29
N GLU A 25 -6.44 3.34 -11.39
CA GLU A 25 -7.45 2.27 -11.41
C GLU A 25 -7.98 1.97 -10.01
N TRP A 26 -9.22 1.47 -9.97
CA TRP A 26 -9.91 1.06 -8.75
C TRP A 26 -9.21 -0.18 -8.21
N LEU A 27 -8.60 -0.02 -7.04
CA LEU A 27 -7.72 -1.04 -6.49
C LEU A 27 -8.34 -1.84 -5.36
N GLN A 28 -9.25 -1.23 -4.61
CA GLN A 28 -9.96 -1.94 -3.56
C GLN A 28 -11.31 -1.25 -3.29
N TRP A 29 -12.40 -1.99 -3.43
CA TRP A 29 -13.74 -1.54 -3.06
C TRP A 29 -14.03 -1.86 -1.59
N GLY A 30 -14.70 -0.94 -0.89
CA GLY A 30 -15.01 -1.08 0.54
C GLY A 30 -13.86 -0.67 1.47
N TYR A 31 -12.91 0.12 0.98
CA TYR A 31 -11.76 0.60 1.76
C TYR A 31 -11.48 2.07 1.47
N ARG A 32 -10.93 2.78 2.46
CA ARG A 32 -10.38 4.13 2.31
C ARG A 32 -8.90 4.18 2.66
N LEU A 33 -8.19 5.14 2.06
CA LEU A 33 -6.85 5.53 2.48
C LEU A 33 -6.95 6.31 3.79
N ASP A 34 -6.08 5.97 4.76
CA ASP A 34 -5.89 6.73 6.00
C ASP A 34 -4.40 6.79 6.33
N PHE A 35 -4.02 7.62 7.30
CA PHE A 35 -2.67 7.67 7.86
C PHE A 35 -2.75 7.22 9.32
N GLY A 36 -1.93 6.22 9.66
CA GLY A 36 -2.22 5.48 10.88
C GLY A 36 -1.12 4.65 11.49
N HIS A 37 -0.01 4.49 10.78
CA HIS A 37 1.12 3.74 11.30
C HIS A 37 2.30 4.68 11.52
N TRP A 38 2.70 4.88 12.76
CA TRP A 38 3.90 5.66 13.03
C TRP A 38 5.14 4.88 12.58
N THR A 39 5.92 5.47 11.68
CA THR A 39 7.16 4.83 11.20
C THR A 39 8.36 5.60 11.71
N GLN A 40 9.37 4.88 12.21
CA GLN A 40 10.66 5.49 12.55
C GLN A 40 11.37 6.07 11.31
N ARG A 41 11.06 5.53 10.12
CA ARG A 41 11.67 5.96 8.86
C ARG A 41 11.18 7.33 8.39
N TRP A 42 9.88 7.59 8.50
CA TRP A 42 9.30 8.89 8.12
C TRP A 42 9.16 9.83 9.32
N ILE A 43 9.43 9.31 10.53
CA ILE A 43 9.27 9.98 11.82
C ILE A 43 7.85 10.54 11.97
N GLU A 44 6.88 9.97 11.26
CA GLU A 44 5.49 10.40 11.15
C GLU A 44 4.63 9.24 10.63
N ALA A 45 3.33 9.49 10.44
CA ALA A 45 2.36 8.49 10.02
C ALA A 45 2.53 8.06 8.54
N SER A 46 2.54 6.76 8.29
CA SER A 46 2.47 6.18 6.95
C SER A 46 1.03 5.84 6.56
N ALA A 47 0.83 5.67 5.26
CA ALA A 47 -0.45 5.29 4.67
C ALA A 47 -0.85 3.88 5.07
N ILE A 48 -2.15 3.70 5.31
CA ILE A 48 -2.81 2.43 5.58
C ILE A 48 -4.15 2.40 4.83
N THR A 49 -4.76 1.23 4.70
CA THR A 49 -6.16 1.11 4.27
C THR A 49 -7.03 0.66 5.43
N LEU A 50 -8.21 1.26 5.55
CA LEU A 50 -9.22 0.90 6.53
C LEU A 50 -10.50 0.48 5.82
N PRO A 51 -11.23 -0.54 6.34
CA PRO A 51 -12.56 -0.87 5.84
C PRO A 51 -13.48 0.36 5.91
N ASP A 52 -14.17 0.62 4.81
CA ASP A 52 -15.11 1.75 4.66
C ASP A 52 -16.04 1.45 3.48
N GLU A 53 -17.26 1.00 3.78
CA GLU A 53 -18.21 0.56 2.75
C GLU A 53 -18.54 1.69 1.77
N GLY A 54 -18.57 1.37 0.47
CA GLY A 54 -18.80 2.36 -0.59
C GLY A 54 -17.58 3.22 -0.96
N SER A 55 -16.52 3.20 -0.15
CA SER A 55 -15.26 3.87 -0.47
C SER A 55 -14.34 3.02 -1.35
N TYR A 56 -13.37 3.70 -1.94
CA TYR A 56 -12.39 3.07 -2.82
C TYR A 56 -11.03 3.76 -2.75
N VAL A 57 -10.00 2.98 -3.03
CA VAL A 57 -8.61 3.44 -3.08
C VAL A 57 -8.10 3.35 -4.51
N PHE A 58 -7.46 4.43 -4.98
CA PHE A 58 -6.64 4.42 -6.19
C PHE A 58 -5.19 4.13 -5.86
N GLY A 59 -4.47 3.62 -6.83
CA GLY A 59 -3.03 3.40 -6.73
C GLY A 59 -2.44 2.95 -8.04
N VAL A 60 -1.27 2.32 -7.96
CA VAL A 60 -0.47 1.92 -9.11
C VAL A 60 -0.31 0.42 -9.13
N LEU A 61 -0.54 -0.16 -10.31
CA LEU A 61 -0.31 -1.58 -10.55
C LEU A 61 1.12 -1.80 -11.06
N TRP A 62 1.86 -2.67 -10.35
CA TRP A 62 3.21 -3.05 -10.71
C TRP A 62 3.28 -4.52 -11.10
N GLU A 63 3.95 -4.81 -12.21
CA GLU A 63 4.34 -6.16 -12.59
C GLU A 63 5.73 -6.46 -12.04
N LEU A 64 5.84 -7.57 -11.33
CA LEU A 64 7.06 -8.01 -10.66
C LEU A 64 7.43 -9.43 -11.07
N ASN A 65 8.72 -9.74 -10.99
CA ASN A 65 9.17 -11.13 -11.04
C ASN A 65 8.91 -11.80 -9.68
N GLN A 66 8.63 -13.10 -9.70
CA GLN A 66 8.41 -13.87 -8.48
C GLN A 66 9.63 -13.87 -7.54
N SER A 67 10.83 -13.72 -8.10
CA SER A 67 12.08 -13.57 -7.33
C SER A 67 12.10 -12.32 -6.45
N ASP A 68 11.29 -11.32 -6.77
CA ASP A 68 11.24 -10.04 -6.06
C ASP A 68 10.23 -10.06 -4.91
N GLN A 69 9.45 -11.15 -4.78
CA GLN A 69 8.46 -11.31 -3.73
C GLN A 69 9.06 -11.47 -2.33
N PRO A 70 10.07 -12.34 -2.07
CA PRO A 70 10.61 -12.50 -0.71
C PRO A 70 11.19 -11.22 -0.09
N PRO A 71 11.91 -10.36 -0.84
CA PRO A 71 12.31 -9.04 -0.35
C PRO A 71 11.13 -8.13 0.04
N LEU A 72 10.01 -8.21 -0.68
CA LEU A 72 8.80 -7.42 -0.41
C LEU A 72 8.05 -7.96 0.82
N ASP A 73 7.92 -9.28 0.94
CA ASP A 73 7.34 -9.95 2.12
C ASP A 73 8.10 -9.58 3.40
N LYS A 74 9.41 -9.32 3.30
CA LYS A 74 10.23 -8.86 4.43
C LYS A 74 10.00 -7.38 4.79
N GLN A 75 9.62 -6.56 3.82
CA GLN A 75 9.36 -5.13 4.03
C GLN A 75 7.97 -4.86 4.59
N GLU A 76 6.99 -5.68 4.20
CA GLU A 76 5.58 -5.41 4.43
C GLU A 76 4.94 -6.46 5.36
N ALA A 77 4.00 -6.03 6.19
CA ALA A 77 3.61 -6.81 7.36
C ALA A 77 2.56 -7.90 7.07
N GLN A 78 1.75 -7.75 6.00
CA GLN A 78 0.72 -8.70 5.60
C GLN A 78 0.40 -8.62 4.10
N GLN A 79 0.34 -9.80 3.46
CA GLN A 79 -0.06 -9.97 2.07
C GLN A 79 -1.58 -10.26 1.98
N LEU A 80 -2.25 -9.64 1.01
CA LEU A 80 -3.62 -9.92 0.63
C LEU A 80 -3.74 -10.07 -0.88
N THR A 81 -4.78 -10.75 -1.34
CA THR A 81 -5.17 -10.76 -2.75
C THR A 81 -6.46 -9.96 -2.89
N VAL A 82 -6.48 -8.98 -3.80
CA VAL A 82 -7.65 -8.17 -4.11
C VAL A 82 -7.98 -8.26 -5.60
N GLU A 83 -9.26 -8.15 -5.94
CA GLU A 83 -9.67 -7.92 -7.32
C GLU A 83 -9.53 -6.43 -7.64
N THR A 84 -8.77 -6.13 -8.69
CA THR A 84 -8.66 -4.79 -9.27
C THR A 84 -9.29 -4.80 -10.65
N VAL A 85 -9.62 -3.62 -11.18
CA VAL A 85 -10.22 -3.54 -12.53
C VAL A 85 -9.38 -2.67 -13.46
N PRO A 86 -8.15 -3.10 -13.82
CA PRO A 86 -7.35 -2.39 -14.78
C PRO A 86 -7.93 -2.47 -16.19
N ASP A 87 -7.98 -1.34 -16.91
CA ASP A 87 -8.52 -1.25 -18.27
C ASP A 87 -9.90 -1.95 -18.45
N ARG A 88 -10.77 -1.84 -17.43
CA ARG A 88 -12.10 -2.50 -17.38
C ARG A 88 -12.07 -4.02 -17.36
N LYS A 89 -10.92 -4.64 -17.09
CA LYS A 89 -10.76 -6.09 -16.92
C LYS A 89 -10.46 -6.41 -15.46
N LYS A 90 -11.14 -7.40 -14.91
CA LYS A 90 -10.83 -7.88 -13.56
C LYS A 90 -9.48 -8.59 -13.55
N VAL A 91 -8.59 -8.16 -12.66
CA VAL A 91 -7.28 -8.78 -12.44
C VAL A 91 -7.11 -9.00 -10.94
N SER A 92 -6.75 -10.23 -10.58
CA SER A 92 -6.39 -10.57 -9.21
C SER A 92 -4.97 -10.07 -8.94
N CYS A 93 -4.81 -9.24 -7.91
CA CYS A 93 -3.54 -8.59 -7.58
C CYS A 93 -3.21 -8.81 -6.11
N MET A 94 -1.92 -8.96 -5.84
CA MET A 94 -1.38 -8.96 -4.49
C MET A 94 -1.33 -7.54 -3.96
N VAL A 95 -1.65 -7.34 -2.70
CA VAL A 95 -1.54 -6.05 -2.00
C VAL A 95 -0.82 -6.29 -0.70
N TYR A 96 0.09 -5.37 -0.39
CA TYR A 96 0.72 -5.33 0.90
C TYR A 96 0.03 -4.31 1.79
N ARG A 97 -0.35 -4.74 2.99
CA ARG A 97 -0.89 -3.87 4.03
C ARG A 97 -0.10 -4.00 5.32
N ILE A 98 -0.11 -2.93 6.08
CA ILE A 98 0.32 -2.96 7.47
C ILE A 98 -0.68 -3.78 8.28
N ARG A 99 -0.21 -4.51 9.30
CA ARG A 99 -1.08 -5.33 10.16
C ARG A 99 -2.04 -4.46 10.96
N ASP A 100 -3.25 -4.97 11.19
CA ASP A 100 -4.33 -4.25 11.86
C ASP A 100 -3.93 -3.79 13.28
N ASP A 101 -3.13 -4.59 13.99
CA ASP A 101 -2.60 -4.27 15.33
C ASP A 101 -1.61 -3.10 15.36
N THR A 102 -1.01 -2.78 14.21
CA THR A 102 0.07 -1.81 14.11
C THR A 102 -0.46 -0.37 14.17
N ARG A 103 -1.68 -0.13 13.65
CA ARG A 103 -2.37 1.15 13.88
C ARG A 103 -2.69 1.34 15.35
N GLN A 104 -3.24 0.32 16.00
CA GLN A 104 -3.62 0.38 17.41
C GLN A 104 -2.42 0.79 18.29
N LYS A 105 -1.27 0.12 18.09
CA LYS A 105 -0.01 0.46 18.76
C LYS A 105 0.44 1.90 18.50
N SER A 106 0.25 2.39 17.28
CA SER A 106 0.63 3.77 16.90
C SER A 106 -0.28 4.80 17.56
N VAL A 107 -1.59 4.52 17.64
CA VAL A 107 -2.56 5.38 18.32
C VAL A 107 -2.31 5.43 19.82
N GLU A 108 -1.99 4.30 20.45
CA GLU A 108 -1.64 4.23 21.87
C GLU A 108 -0.38 5.04 22.20
N ALA A 109 0.63 4.99 21.32
CA ALA A 109 1.91 5.66 21.56
C ALA A 109 1.93 7.16 21.19
N HIS A 110 1.16 7.57 20.17
CA HIS A 110 1.28 8.91 19.55
C HIS A 110 -0.05 9.66 19.45
N GLY A 111 -1.16 9.08 19.92
CA GLY A 111 -2.50 9.64 19.83
C GLY A 111 -3.23 9.30 18.52
N ALA A 112 -4.53 9.57 18.47
CA ALA A 112 -5.38 9.18 17.35
C ALA A 112 -5.18 10.03 16.08
N ASN A 113 -4.67 11.25 16.23
CA ASN A 113 -4.45 12.18 15.11
C ASN A 113 -3.06 12.00 14.52
N LEU A 114 -2.88 10.90 13.80
CA LEU A 114 -1.64 10.56 13.11
C LEU A 114 -1.58 11.27 11.75
N ILE A 115 -0.68 12.24 11.63
CA ILE A 115 -0.51 13.04 10.41
C ILE A 115 0.75 12.56 9.67
N PRO A 116 0.73 12.44 8.34
CA PRO A 116 1.90 12.13 7.55
C PRO A 116 2.79 13.35 7.29
N SER A 117 4.09 13.11 7.20
CA SER A 117 5.06 14.19 6.95
C SER A 117 4.89 14.78 5.57
N LEU A 118 5.24 16.06 5.42
CA LEU A 118 5.24 16.71 4.10
C LEU A 118 6.16 15.96 3.12
N ARG A 119 7.28 15.45 3.61
CA ARG A 119 8.20 14.63 2.81
C ARG A 119 7.54 13.34 2.32
N TYR A 120 6.78 12.67 3.18
CA TYR A 120 6.06 11.45 2.80
C TYR A 120 4.93 11.77 1.82
N LYS A 121 4.13 12.81 2.07
CA LYS A 121 3.10 13.30 1.15
C LYS A 121 3.65 13.55 -0.26
N ASN A 122 4.78 14.23 -0.39
CA ASN A 122 5.41 14.54 -1.69
C ASN A 122 5.95 13.32 -2.46
N VAL A 123 5.97 12.13 -1.85
CA VAL A 123 6.41 10.89 -2.50
C VAL A 123 5.21 10.09 -3.04
N ILE A 124 4.03 10.26 -2.45
CA ILE A 124 2.83 9.45 -2.74
C ILE A 124 1.80 10.26 -3.52
N ILE A 125 1.81 11.59 -3.39
CA ILE A 125 1.01 12.58 -4.12
C ILE A 125 1.89 13.20 -5.22
#